data_AF-A0A940L7P7-F1
#
_entry.id   AF-A0A940L7P7-F1
#
_cell.length_a   1.000
_cell.length_b   1.000
_cell.length_c   1.000
_cell.angle_alpha   90.00
_cell.angle_beta   90.00
_cell.angle_gamma   90.00
#
_symmetry.space_group_name_H-M   'P 1'
#
loop_
_entity.id
_entity.type
_entity.pdbx_description
1 polymer ?
#
loop_
_entity_poly.entity_id
_entity_poly.type
_entity_poly.pdbx_seq_one_letter_code
_entity_poly.pdbx_strand_id
1 'polypeptide(L)'
;MTNEDVKYFVKDLKDLSALPASKKYAKILVREYPFDAQLMEASPLYRHSRQAYLKLGGEYSAKLCSTMRSLSAQDLFKDHIEYSPTASEMMWFKDHSHDVADPVEAINSLMRFNEISLFHEQNHRVVWRLLPPPPKEQRDFCRYLNFAESLVVTLDLALGDQLGKKNSPIFESMKVIYRTGGEDNWLKKSKAEYRRYLLALLCSTYLLLEMINPEDILKAVDYIFPGQKKMNKDAVQRGLDLNELFTRVTNPQWQDRYWKSALEKLLKMHKGSKFEPFYLAEDALDLEGEFEIAEQVFDFYGI
;
A
#
# COMPACT_ATOMS: atom_id res chain seq x y z
N MET A 1 -10.35 20.87 9.56
CA MET A 1 -10.95 20.06 10.63
C MET A 1 -11.75 20.95 11.57
N THR A 2 -12.77 20.43 12.23
CA THR A 2 -13.72 21.09 13.14
C THR A 2 -13.75 20.39 14.50
N ASN A 3 -14.46 20.95 15.48
CA ASN A 3 -14.69 20.27 16.76
C ASN A 3 -15.49 18.96 16.63
N GLU A 4 -16.25 18.77 15.55
CA GLU A 4 -16.89 17.48 15.27
C GLU A 4 -15.85 16.44 14.85
N ASP A 5 -14.83 16.84 14.09
CA ASP A 5 -13.73 15.95 13.68
C ASP A 5 -12.94 15.44 14.90
N VAL A 6 -12.79 16.25 15.95
CA VAL A 6 -12.18 15.80 17.22
C VAL A 6 -12.99 14.67 17.85
N LYS A 7 -14.32 14.77 17.86
CA LYS A 7 -15.19 13.72 18.41
C LYS A 7 -15.10 12.43 17.59
N TYR A 8 -15.09 12.54 16.27
CA TYR A 8 -14.92 11.39 15.39
C TYR A 8 -13.55 10.74 15.58
N PHE A 9 -12.47 11.52 15.64
CA PHE A 9 -11.13 11.03 15.90
C PHE A 9 -11.02 10.29 17.24
N VAL A 10 -11.55 10.87 18.33
CA VAL A 10 -11.56 10.21 19.64
C VAL A 10 -12.41 8.94 19.62
N LYS A 11 -13.54 8.92 18.90
CA LYS A 11 -14.35 7.73 18.71
C LYS A 11 -13.57 6.65 17.97
N ASP A 12 -12.89 6.99 16.88
CA ASP A 12 -12.08 6.08 16.08
C ASP A 12 -10.94 5.48 16.90
N LEU A 13 -10.25 6.29 17.71
CA LEU A 13 -9.25 5.82 18.67
C LEU A 13 -9.82 4.81 19.67
N LYS A 14 -11.04 5.06 20.19
CA LYS A 14 -11.74 4.12 21.09
C LYS A 14 -12.09 2.82 20.39
N ASP A 15 -12.65 2.92 19.18
CA ASP A 15 -13.06 1.76 18.39
C ASP A 15 -11.86 0.87 18.05
N LEU A 16 -10.74 1.45 17.58
CA LEU A 16 -9.53 0.69 17.27
C LEU A 16 -8.81 0.16 18.52
N SER A 17 -8.72 0.94 19.60
CA SER A 17 -8.07 0.47 20.84
C SER A 17 -8.85 -0.67 21.52
N ALA A 18 -10.15 -0.80 21.26
CA ALA A 18 -10.97 -1.91 21.72
C ALA A 18 -10.85 -3.18 20.87
N LEU A 19 -10.22 -3.12 19.69
CA LEU A 19 -10.01 -4.31 18.86
C LEU A 19 -9.04 -5.30 19.56
N PRO A 20 -9.24 -6.61 19.37
CA PRO A 20 -8.35 -7.62 19.92
C PRO A 20 -6.89 -7.42 19.47
N ALA A 21 -5.96 -7.64 20.40
CA ALA A 21 -4.53 -7.68 20.12
C ALA A 21 -3.92 -8.90 20.82
N SER A 22 -3.33 -9.81 20.04
CA SER A 22 -2.74 -11.03 20.60
C SER A 22 -1.28 -10.83 21.02
N LYS A 23 -0.92 -11.37 22.19
CA LYS A 23 0.49 -11.48 22.63
C LYS A 23 1.32 -12.41 21.75
N LYS A 24 0.68 -13.25 20.91
CA LYS A 24 1.35 -14.18 20.00
C LYS A 24 2.38 -13.49 19.11
N TYR A 25 2.12 -12.25 18.70
CA TYR A 25 2.95 -11.51 17.75
C TYR A 25 3.90 -10.51 18.42
N ALA A 26 3.96 -10.46 19.75
CA ALA A 26 4.68 -9.44 20.52
C ALA A 26 6.15 -9.24 20.13
N LYS A 27 6.83 -10.28 19.63
CA LYS A 27 8.25 -10.23 19.24
C LYS A 27 8.50 -9.49 17.92
N ILE A 28 7.49 -9.36 17.07
CA ILE A 28 7.60 -8.75 15.74
C ILE A 28 6.75 -7.48 15.60
N LEU A 29 6.21 -6.99 16.72
CA LEU A 29 5.48 -5.72 16.76
C LEU A 29 6.44 -4.55 16.61
N VAL A 30 6.00 -3.55 15.86
CA VAL A 30 6.64 -2.25 15.76
C VAL A 30 6.02 -1.38 16.84
N ARG A 31 6.73 -1.29 17.98
CA ARG A 31 6.28 -0.51 19.13
C ARG A 31 6.11 0.96 18.75
N GLU A 32 5.15 1.64 19.35
CA GLU A 32 4.82 3.05 19.04
C GLU A 32 4.29 3.34 17.62
N TYR A 33 4.22 2.36 16.71
CA TYR A 33 3.43 2.53 15.49
C TYR A 33 1.94 2.35 15.83
N PRO A 34 1.05 3.30 15.45
CA PRO A 34 -0.36 3.24 15.81
C PRO A 34 -1.01 1.93 15.38
N PHE A 35 -1.65 1.25 16.33
CA PHE A 35 -2.48 0.06 16.09
C PHE A 35 -1.80 -1.12 15.37
N ASP A 36 -0.46 -1.23 15.40
CA ASP A 36 0.30 -2.34 14.80
C ASP A 36 -0.18 -3.70 15.34
N ALA A 37 -0.41 -3.80 16.64
CA ALA A 37 -0.86 -5.04 17.28
C ALA A 37 -2.26 -5.47 16.82
N GLN A 38 -3.16 -4.51 16.61
CA GLN A 38 -4.52 -4.74 16.10
C GLN A 38 -4.47 -5.18 14.63
N LEU A 39 -3.62 -4.55 13.80
CA LEU A 39 -3.44 -4.98 12.40
C LEU A 39 -2.86 -6.39 12.31
N MET A 40 -1.87 -6.71 13.15
CA MET A 40 -1.30 -8.05 13.26
C MET A 40 -2.34 -9.08 13.69
N GLU A 41 -3.33 -8.74 14.51
CA GLU A 41 -4.40 -9.68 14.85
C GLU A 41 -5.43 -9.81 13.72
N ALA A 42 -5.87 -8.68 13.17
CA ALA A 42 -7.00 -8.59 12.25
C ALA A 42 -6.70 -9.14 10.85
N SER A 43 -5.47 -9.01 10.35
CA SER A 43 -5.14 -9.31 8.95
C SER A 43 -4.03 -10.37 8.83
N PRO A 44 -4.36 -11.58 8.31
CA PRO A 44 -3.35 -12.54 7.87
C PRO A 44 -2.39 -11.97 6.83
N LEU A 45 -2.85 -11.09 5.94
CA LEU A 45 -2.03 -10.45 4.91
C LEU A 45 -0.98 -9.51 5.53
N TYR A 46 -1.39 -8.62 6.43
CA TYR A 46 -0.48 -7.74 7.16
C TYR A 46 0.60 -8.53 7.90
N ARG A 47 0.18 -9.60 8.60
CA ARG A 47 1.11 -10.52 9.27
C ARG A 47 2.11 -11.16 8.33
N HIS A 48 1.63 -11.66 7.19
CA HIS A 48 2.49 -12.31 6.21
C HIS A 48 3.55 -11.32 5.68
N SER A 49 3.13 -10.11 5.30
CA SER A 49 4.04 -9.03 4.90
C SER A 49 5.09 -8.72 5.96
N ARG A 50 4.68 -8.56 7.23
CA ARG A 50 5.60 -8.32 8.35
C ARG A 50 6.64 -9.44 8.48
N GLN A 51 6.19 -10.69 8.43
CA GLN A 51 7.08 -11.85 8.53
C GLN A 51 8.04 -11.96 7.33
N ALA A 52 7.54 -11.73 6.12
CA ALA A 52 8.34 -11.73 4.91
C ALA A 52 9.42 -10.65 4.94
N TYR A 53 9.06 -9.41 5.30
CA TYR A 53 9.99 -8.30 5.42
C TYR A 53 11.09 -8.57 6.46
N LEU A 54 10.72 -9.05 7.66
CA LEU A 54 11.70 -9.40 8.70
C LEU A 54 12.60 -10.57 8.27
N LYS A 55 12.07 -11.56 7.55
CA LYS A 55 12.86 -12.69 7.02
C LYS A 55 13.90 -12.23 5.98
N LEU A 56 13.62 -11.15 5.26
CA LEU A 56 14.55 -10.50 4.34
C LEU A 56 15.64 -9.66 5.06
N GLY A 57 15.63 -9.62 6.40
CA GLY A 57 16.54 -8.79 7.18
C GLY A 57 16.04 -7.35 7.35
N GLY A 58 14.75 -7.12 7.13
CA GLY A 58 14.12 -5.82 7.32
C GLY A 58 14.18 -5.33 8.77
N GLU A 59 14.45 -4.05 8.96
CA GLU A 59 14.55 -3.39 10.26
C GLU A 59 13.65 -2.15 10.36
N TYR A 60 13.24 -1.83 11.59
CA TYR A 60 12.42 -0.66 11.88
C TYR A 60 13.14 0.27 12.85
N SER A 61 13.03 1.58 12.64
CA SER A 61 13.44 2.56 13.66
C SER A 61 12.40 3.64 13.88
N ALA A 62 12.14 3.91 15.15
CA ALA A 62 11.35 5.06 15.58
C ALA A 62 12.11 6.36 15.29
N LYS A 63 11.61 7.15 14.33
CA LYS A 63 12.14 8.47 13.97
C LYS A 63 11.05 9.31 13.31
N LEU A 64 11.02 10.60 13.64
CA LEU A 64 10.05 11.51 13.06
C LEU A 64 10.25 11.60 11.54
N CYS A 65 9.23 11.20 10.78
CA CYS A 65 9.24 11.18 9.32
C CYS A 65 8.12 12.08 8.80
N SER A 66 8.48 13.19 8.14
CA SER A 66 7.50 14.04 7.47
C SER A 66 7.01 13.38 6.18
N THR A 67 5.77 13.65 5.78
CA THR A 67 5.22 13.27 4.47
C THR A 67 6.21 13.52 3.33
N MET A 68 6.78 14.74 3.27
CA MET A 68 7.67 15.12 2.18
C MET A 68 8.91 14.24 2.12
N ARG A 69 9.43 13.82 3.28
CA ARG A 69 10.55 12.88 3.32
C ARG A 69 10.11 11.50 2.85
N SER A 70 8.99 10.98 3.33
CA SER A 70 8.50 9.67 2.94
C SER A 70 8.21 9.58 1.43
N LEU A 71 7.68 10.64 0.82
CA LEU A 71 7.36 10.69 -0.63
C LEU A 71 8.58 10.98 -1.53
N SER A 72 9.66 11.53 -1.00
CA SER A 72 10.84 11.92 -1.80
C SER A 72 12.12 11.16 -1.46
N ALA A 73 12.10 10.32 -0.42
CA ALA A 73 13.28 9.60 0.03
C ALA A 73 13.65 8.51 -0.97
N GLN A 74 14.94 8.44 -1.30
CA GLN A 74 15.52 7.30 -2.02
C GLN A 74 15.71 6.06 -1.14
N ASP A 75 15.12 6.07 0.05
CA ASP A 75 15.23 5.06 1.09
C ASP A 75 14.28 3.87 0.84
N LEU A 76 13.45 3.94 -0.20
CA LEU A 76 12.53 2.88 -0.63
C LEU A 76 13.22 1.52 -0.86
N PHE A 77 14.50 1.54 -1.25
CA PHE A 77 15.30 0.33 -1.50
C PHE A 77 16.21 -0.06 -0.33
N LYS A 78 16.20 0.71 0.77
CA LYS A 78 16.89 0.30 2.00
C LYS A 78 16.02 -0.72 2.72
N ASP A 79 16.66 -1.72 3.33
CA ASP A 79 15.99 -2.69 4.21
C ASP A 79 15.63 -2.13 5.57
N HIS A 80 15.51 -0.83 5.66
CA HIS A 80 15.22 -0.11 6.88
C HIS A 80 14.03 0.80 6.65
N ILE A 81 13.00 0.66 7.47
CA ILE A 81 11.84 1.54 7.47
C ILE A 81 11.88 2.41 8.73
N GLU A 82 11.91 3.72 8.52
CA GLU A 82 11.75 4.69 9.60
C GLU A 82 10.27 5.02 9.76
N TYR A 83 9.78 5.14 11.00
CA TYR A 83 8.37 5.45 11.28
C TYR A 83 8.24 6.41 12.47
N SER A 84 7.17 7.19 12.47
CA SER A 84 6.90 8.17 13.52
C SER A 84 6.21 7.51 14.73
N PRO A 85 6.86 7.47 15.91
CA PRO A 85 6.32 6.78 17.10
C PRO A 85 5.21 7.62 17.75
N THR A 86 3.97 7.43 17.30
CA THR A 86 2.81 8.28 17.67
C THR A 86 1.75 7.55 18.48
N ALA A 87 1.86 6.24 18.69
CA ALA A 87 0.81 5.45 19.32
C ALA A 87 0.50 5.89 20.76
N SER A 88 1.51 6.09 21.61
CA SER A 88 1.28 6.49 23.00
C SER A 88 0.64 7.88 23.10
N GLU A 89 1.04 8.81 22.25
CA GLU A 89 0.46 10.16 22.20
C GLU A 89 -0.99 10.14 21.72
N MET A 90 -1.31 9.32 20.69
CA MET A 90 -2.69 9.10 20.28
C MET A 90 -3.55 8.50 21.41
N MET A 91 -3.00 7.54 22.17
CA MET A 91 -3.72 6.95 23.29
C MET A 91 -3.92 7.94 24.44
N TRP A 92 -2.95 8.81 24.71
CA TRP A 92 -3.10 9.88 25.68
C TRP A 92 -4.18 10.87 25.24
N PHE A 93 -4.14 11.32 23.98
CA PHE A 93 -5.12 12.25 23.41
C PHE A 93 -6.56 11.73 23.50
N LYS A 94 -6.77 10.42 23.29
CA LYS A 94 -8.08 9.76 23.43
C LYS A 94 -8.79 10.10 24.74
N ASP A 95 -8.04 10.18 25.84
CA ASP A 95 -8.57 10.35 27.19
C ASP A 95 -8.48 11.82 27.68
N HIS A 96 -7.61 12.64 27.05
CA HIS A 96 -7.28 14.00 27.49
C HIS A 96 -7.55 15.08 26.43
N SER A 97 -8.27 14.78 25.35
CA SER A 97 -8.53 15.75 24.26
C SER A 97 -9.18 17.05 24.72
N HIS A 98 -9.88 17.05 25.87
CA HIS A 98 -10.53 18.21 26.46
C HIS A 98 -9.58 19.12 27.24
N ASP A 99 -8.40 18.62 27.62
CA ASP A 99 -7.34 19.36 28.31
C ASP A 99 -6.37 20.04 27.32
N VAL A 100 -6.48 19.72 26.02
CA VAL A 100 -5.65 20.29 24.96
C VAL A 100 -6.21 21.64 24.55
N ALA A 101 -5.36 22.67 24.53
CA ALA A 101 -5.75 24.04 24.18
C ALA A 101 -6.32 24.17 22.75
N ASP A 102 -5.73 23.45 21.78
CA ASP A 102 -6.22 23.32 20.42
C ASP A 102 -6.22 21.84 19.98
N PRO A 103 -7.31 21.09 20.23
CA PRO A 103 -7.38 19.67 19.90
C PRO A 103 -7.39 19.42 18.38
N VAL A 104 -7.83 20.39 17.58
CA VAL A 104 -7.86 20.25 16.12
C VAL A 104 -6.44 20.28 15.55
N GLU A 105 -5.62 21.26 15.97
CA GLU A 105 -4.24 21.33 15.48
C GLU A 105 -3.35 20.22 16.06
N ALA A 106 -3.64 19.74 17.27
CA ALA A 106 -2.99 18.57 17.83
C ALA A 106 -3.21 17.31 16.95
N ILE A 107 -4.46 17.06 16.52
CA ILE A 107 -4.77 15.96 15.59
C ILE A 107 -4.01 16.16 14.27
N ASN A 108 -4.08 17.35 13.67
CA ASN A 108 -3.36 17.64 12.43
C ASN A 108 -1.86 17.31 12.57
N SER A 109 -1.26 17.68 13.70
CA SER A 109 0.16 17.46 13.98
C SER A 109 0.48 15.97 14.10
N LEU A 110 -0.33 15.18 14.82
CA LEU A 110 -0.14 13.73 14.94
C LEU A 110 -0.25 13.02 13.60
N MET A 111 -1.20 13.46 12.77
CA MET A 111 -1.54 12.80 11.52
C MET A 111 -0.63 13.16 10.35
N ARG A 112 0.16 14.23 10.44
CA ARG A 112 1.11 14.64 9.38
C ARG A 112 2.30 13.69 9.21
N PHE A 113 2.52 12.78 10.16
CA PHE A 113 3.73 11.96 10.21
C PHE A 113 3.51 10.47 9.89
N ASN A 114 2.29 10.11 9.49
CA ASN A 114 1.88 8.74 9.17
C ASN A 114 1.22 8.63 7.78
N GLU A 115 1.54 9.52 6.83
CA GLU A 115 0.81 9.53 5.54
C GLU A 115 1.08 8.34 4.63
N ILE A 116 2.25 7.69 4.78
CA ILE A 116 2.54 6.43 4.11
C ILE A 116 2.43 5.33 5.15
N SER A 117 1.55 4.37 4.91
CA SER A 117 1.35 3.25 5.81
C SER A 117 2.59 2.35 5.85
N LEU A 118 2.88 1.79 7.02
CA LEU A 118 3.98 0.86 7.19
C LEU A 118 3.82 -0.40 6.31
N PHE A 119 2.58 -0.83 6.07
CA PHE A 119 2.28 -1.97 5.20
C PHE A 119 2.69 -1.73 3.76
N HIS A 120 2.37 -0.55 3.22
CA HIS A 120 2.75 -0.12 1.89
C HIS A 120 4.28 -0.13 1.72
N GLU A 121 4.99 0.49 2.66
CA GLU A 121 6.47 0.52 2.66
C GLU A 121 7.10 -0.88 2.76
N GLN A 122 6.56 -1.74 3.62
CA GLN A 122 6.98 -3.14 3.75
C GLN A 122 6.80 -3.89 2.43
N ASN A 123 5.64 -3.73 1.79
CA ASN A 123 5.30 -4.46 0.59
C ASN A 123 6.20 -4.07 -0.57
N HIS A 124 6.59 -2.80 -0.72
CA HIS A 124 7.64 -2.44 -1.68
C HIS A 124 8.88 -3.30 -1.50
N ARG A 125 9.40 -3.36 -0.27
CA ARG A 125 10.62 -4.10 0.04
C ARG A 125 10.44 -5.59 -0.19
N VAL A 126 9.27 -6.17 0.05
CA VAL A 126 9.03 -7.59 -0.27
C VAL A 126 8.92 -7.79 -1.79
N VAL A 127 8.10 -6.99 -2.47
CA VAL A 127 7.83 -7.08 -3.92
C VAL A 127 9.11 -6.92 -4.73
N TRP A 128 10.03 -6.02 -4.34
CA TRP A 128 11.34 -5.90 -4.99
C TRP A 128 12.13 -7.22 -5.03
N ARG A 129 11.90 -8.16 -4.11
CA ARG A 129 12.56 -9.48 -4.14
C ARG A 129 11.78 -10.55 -4.88
N LEU A 130 10.47 -10.34 -5.06
CA LEU A 130 9.61 -11.28 -5.78
C LEU A 130 9.66 -11.04 -7.28
N LEU A 131 9.87 -9.80 -7.71
CA LEU A 131 9.96 -9.46 -9.12
C LEU A 131 11.29 -9.95 -9.74
N PRO A 132 11.31 -10.26 -11.05
CA PRO A 132 12.56 -10.49 -11.75
C PRO A 132 13.38 -9.19 -11.86
N PRO A 133 14.67 -9.25 -12.27
CA PRO A 133 15.53 -8.08 -12.34
C PRO A 133 14.94 -6.95 -13.20
N PRO A 134 15.19 -5.67 -12.85
CA PRO A 134 14.67 -4.55 -13.63
C PRO A 134 15.34 -4.44 -15.01
N PRO A 135 14.63 -3.93 -16.03
CA PRO A 135 15.21 -3.55 -17.31
C PRO A 135 16.12 -2.32 -17.14
N LYS A 136 17.06 -2.13 -18.07
CA LYS A 136 18.11 -1.09 -17.95
C LYS A 136 17.74 0.25 -18.59
N GLU A 137 16.79 0.23 -19.52
CA GLU A 137 16.36 1.40 -20.26
C GLU A 137 15.34 2.21 -19.45
N GLN A 138 15.43 3.54 -19.50
CA GLN A 138 14.66 4.41 -18.62
C GLN A 138 13.15 4.16 -18.73
N ARG A 139 12.62 4.06 -19.96
CA ARG A 139 11.18 3.92 -20.18
C ARG A 139 10.66 2.56 -19.71
N ASP A 140 11.36 1.48 -20.01
CA ASP A 140 11.05 0.13 -19.49
C ASP A 140 11.15 0.08 -17.97
N PHE A 141 12.15 0.74 -17.40
CA PHE A 141 12.34 0.80 -15.96
C PHE A 141 11.20 1.57 -15.26
N CYS A 142 10.74 2.68 -15.84
CA CYS A 142 9.56 3.40 -15.35
C CYS A 142 8.30 2.51 -15.38
N ARG A 143 8.07 1.76 -16.46
CA ARG A 143 6.97 0.78 -16.55
C ARG A 143 7.08 -0.30 -15.47
N TYR A 144 8.28 -0.84 -15.26
CA TYR A 144 8.58 -1.79 -14.19
C TYR A 144 8.24 -1.21 -12.80
N LEU A 145 8.61 0.05 -12.52
CA LEU A 145 8.26 0.71 -11.26
C LEU A 145 6.75 0.92 -11.11
N ASN A 146 6.06 1.33 -12.17
CA ASN A 146 4.60 1.50 -12.18
C ASN A 146 3.87 0.18 -11.93
N PHE A 147 4.35 -0.92 -12.50
CA PHE A 147 3.79 -2.24 -12.24
C PHE A 147 4.01 -2.69 -10.80
N ALA A 148 5.21 -2.50 -10.26
CA ALA A 148 5.49 -2.84 -8.88
C ALA A 148 4.68 -2.01 -7.88
N GLU A 149 4.52 -0.70 -8.15
CA GLU A 149 3.60 0.17 -7.40
C GLU A 149 2.17 -0.37 -7.45
N SER A 150 1.70 -0.76 -8.65
CA SER A 150 0.36 -1.32 -8.84
C SER A 150 0.13 -2.60 -8.04
N LEU A 151 1.16 -3.45 -7.92
CA LEU A 151 1.14 -4.61 -7.03
C LEU A 151 1.00 -4.19 -5.56
N VAL A 152 1.82 -3.24 -5.10
CA VAL A 152 1.78 -2.75 -3.72
C VAL A 152 0.43 -2.14 -3.36
N VAL A 153 -0.10 -1.28 -4.23
CA VAL A 153 -1.44 -0.69 -4.08
C VAL A 153 -2.52 -1.78 -4.04
N THR A 154 -2.41 -2.80 -4.89
CA THR A 154 -3.35 -3.92 -4.90
C THR A 154 -3.33 -4.68 -3.56
N LEU A 155 -2.15 -4.87 -2.96
CA LEU A 155 -2.02 -5.45 -1.63
C LEU A 155 -2.62 -4.54 -0.55
N ASP A 156 -2.42 -3.22 -0.62
CA ASP A 156 -3.02 -2.25 0.31
C ASP A 156 -4.55 -2.32 0.30
N LEU A 157 -5.13 -2.42 -0.89
CA LEU A 157 -6.58 -2.54 -1.08
C LEU A 157 -7.09 -3.90 -0.58
N ALA A 158 -6.32 -4.97 -0.79
CA ALA A 158 -6.62 -6.29 -0.22
C ALA A 158 -6.54 -6.31 1.32
N LEU A 159 -5.62 -5.54 1.93
CA LEU A 159 -5.60 -5.34 3.38
C LEU A 159 -6.88 -4.65 3.85
N GLY A 160 -7.30 -3.59 3.16
CA GLY A 160 -8.58 -2.93 3.41
C GLY A 160 -9.75 -3.92 3.40
N ASP A 161 -9.80 -4.82 2.41
CA ASP A 161 -10.85 -5.84 2.31
C ASP A 161 -10.83 -6.82 3.49
N GLN A 162 -9.65 -7.25 3.96
CA GLN A 162 -9.53 -8.13 5.13
C GLN A 162 -9.98 -7.47 6.44
N LEU A 163 -9.78 -6.16 6.56
CA LEU A 163 -10.26 -5.38 7.71
C LEU A 163 -11.78 -5.13 7.64
N GLY A 164 -12.35 -5.21 6.44
CA GLY A 164 -13.77 -5.10 6.14
C GLY A 164 -14.32 -3.69 6.25
N LYS A 165 -15.56 -3.49 5.76
CA LYS A 165 -16.27 -2.19 5.74
C LYS A 165 -16.36 -1.48 7.09
N LYS A 166 -16.34 -2.23 8.21
CA LYS A 166 -16.48 -1.64 9.55
C LYS A 166 -15.18 -0.99 10.02
N ASN A 167 -14.06 -1.70 9.91
CA ASN A 167 -12.81 -1.28 10.54
C ASN A 167 -11.89 -0.55 9.56
N SER A 168 -11.89 -0.92 8.27
CA SER A 168 -11.00 -0.31 7.29
C SER A 168 -11.16 1.22 7.15
N PRO A 169 -12.35 1.83 7.22
CA PRO A 169 -12.46 3.30 7.20
C PRO A 169 -11.83 3.96 8.43
N ILE A 170 -11.91 3.29 9.58
CA ILE A 170 -11.34 3.78 10.84
C ILE A 170 -9.81 3.67 10.80
N PHE A 171 -9.26 2.58 10.24
CA PHE A 171 -7.82 2.46 10.04
C PHE A 171 -7.27 3.47 9.02
N GLU A 172 -8.01 3.76 7.95
CA GLU A 172 -7.62 4.79 6.96
C GLU A 172 -7.74 6.20 7.54
N SER A 173 -8.81 6.52 8.28
CA SER A 173 -8.97 7.83 8.93
C SER A 173 -7.81 8.12 9.90
N MET A 174 -7.31 7.07 10.55
CA MET A 174 -6.13 7.08 11.42
C MET A 174 -4.79 6.97 10.68
N LYS A 175 -4.79 7.01 9.33
CA LYS A 175 -3.64 6.91 8.42
C LYS A 175 -2.73 5.71 8.71
N VAL A 176 -3.30 4.61 9.19
CA VAL A 176 -2.53 3.38 9.51
C VAL A 176 -2.46 2.45 8.32
N ILE A 177 -3.46 2.50 7.44
CA ILE A 177 -3.52 1.83 6.15
C ILE A 177 -3.70 2.87 5.06
N TYR A 178 -3.35 2.51 3.83
CA TYR A 178 -3.44 3.43 2.70
C TYR A 178 -4.88 3.66 2.23
N ARG A 179 -5.74 2.62 2.24
CA ARG A 179 -7.11 2.68 1.70
C ARG A 179 -8.09 1.76 2.40
N THR A 180 -9.37 2.16 2.42
CA THR A 180 -10.47 1.32 2.89
C THR A 180 -10.62 0.04 2.07
N GLY A 181 -11.26 -0.94 2.69
CA GLY A 181 -11.90 -2.04 1.97
C GLY A 181 -12.93 -1.52 0.99
N GLY A 182 -13.08 -2.23 -0.11
CA GLY A 182 -14.14 -1.96 -1.08
C GLY A 182 -15.49 -2.30 -0.50
N GLU A 183 -16.53 -2.27 -1.32
CA GLU A 183 -17.74 -2.95 -0.92
C GLU A 183 -17.45 -4.47 -0.85
N ASP A 184 -17.05 -5.03 0.32
CA ASP A 184 -16.69 -6.42 0.75
C ASP A 184 -17.30 -7.65 0.03
N ASN A 185 -17.74 -7.54 -1.22
CA ASN A 185 -18.53 -8.51 -1.95
C ASN A 185 -17.61 -9.49 -2.66
N TRP A 186 -16.47 -9.02 -3.19
CA TRP A 186 -15.53 -9.86 -3.96
C TRP A 186 -14.65 -10.74 -3.06
N LEU A 187 -14.14 -10.23 -1.93
CA LEU A 187 -13.38 -11.04 -0.96
C LEU A 187 -14.20 -12.22 -0.40
N LYS A 188 -15.52 -12.08 -0.32
CA LYS A 188 -16.44 -13.14 0.13
C LYS A 188 -16.79 -14.17 -0.94
N LYS A 189 -16.34 -13.98 -2.19
CA LYS A 189 -16.49 -14.96 -3.27
C LYS A 189 -15.42 -16.05 -3.18
N SER A 190 -15.37 -16.91 -4.19
CA SER A 190 -14.27 -17.88 -4.30
C SER A 190 -12.93 -17.15 -4.43
N LYS A 191 -11.85 -17.82 -4.00
CA LYS A 191 -10.48 -17.32 -4.14
C LYS A 191 -10.16 -16.91 -5.59
N ALA A 192 -10.59 -17.72 -6.55
CA ALA A 192 -10.40 -17.46 -7.99
C ALA A 192 -11.20 -16.23 -8.47
N GLU A 193 -12.41 -16.00 -7.97
CA GLU A 193 -13.16 -14.78 -8.27
C GLU A 193 -12.52 -13.53 -7.68
N TYR A 194 -12.01 -13.63 -6.45
CA TYR A 194 -11.35 -12.51 -5.80
C TYR A 194 -10.04 -12.13 -6.50
N ARG A 195 -9.24 -13.12 -6.91
CA ARG A 195 -8.01 -12.87 -7.69
C ARG A 195 -8.28 -12.18 -9.02
N ARG A 196 -9.31 -12.60 -9.76
CA ARG A 196 -9.73 -11.90 -10.98
C ARG A 196 -10.08 -10.43 -10.72
N TYR A 197 -10.71 -10.14 -9.60
CA TYR A 197 -10.99 -8.76 -9.18
C TYR A 197 -9.69 -8.00 -8.87
N LEU A 198 -8.74 -8.61 -8.16
CA LEU A 198 -7.44 -8.00 -7.86
C LEU A 198 -6.58 -7.78 -9.11
N LEU A 199 -6.61 -8.68 -10.10
CA LEU A 199 -5.95 -8.49 -11.40
C LEU A 199 -6.55 -7.29 -12.16
N ALA A 200 -7.88 -7.18 -12.19
CA ALA A 200 -8.54 -6.02 -12.80
C ALA A 200 -8.18 -4.72 -12.08
N LEU A 201 -8.05 -4.75 -10.75
CA LEU A 201 -7.66 -3.60 -9.92
C LEU A 201 -6.20 -3.20 -10.15
N LEU A 202 -5.30 -4.18 -10.22
CA LEU A 202 -3.90 -3.99 -10.59
C LEU A 202 -3.79 -3.35 -11.97
N CYS A 203 -4.49 -3.90 -12.96
CA CYS A 203 -4.50 -3.38 -14.32
C CYS A 203 -5.01 -1.93 -14.37
N SER A 204 -6.10 -1.63 -13.65
CA SER A 204 -6.66 -0.28 -13.57
C SER A 204 -5.65 0.72 -12.98
N THR A 205 -4.96 0.30 -11.92
CA THR A 205 -3.92 1.09 -11.24
C THR A 205 -2.72 1.32 -12.16
N TYR A 206 -2.26 0.27 -12.83
CA TYR A 206 -1.13 0.34 -13.76
C TYR A 206 -1.41 1.31 -14.91
N LEU A 207 -2.58 1.20 -15.54
CA LEU A 207 -2.99 2.10 -16.61
C LEU A 207 -3.07 3.56 -16.14
N LEU A 208 -3.53 3.80 -14.91
CA LEU A 208 -3.54 5.14 -14.32
C LEU A 208 -2.12 5.70 -14.13
N LEU A 209 -1.18 4.88 -13.65
CA LEU A 209 0.22 5.27 -13.46
C LEU A 209 0.99 5.43 -14.78
N GLU A 210 0.58 4.73 -15.84
CA GLU A 210 1.02 4.96 -17.22
C GLU A 210 0.36 6.19 -17.87
N MET A 211 -0.41 6.97 -17.10
CA MET A 211 -1.05 8.22 -17.53
C MET A 211 -2.09 8.03 -18.65
N ILE A 212 -2.69 6.84 -18.74
CA ILE A 212 -3.86 6.61 -19.60
C ILE A 212 -5.03 7.45 -19.07
N ASN A 213 -5.81 8.02 -19.99
CA ASN A 213 -6.98 8.83 -19.64
C ASN A 213 -7.97 8.02 -18.78
N PRO A 214 -8.35 8.49 -17.57
CA PRO A 214 -9.27 7.78 -16.68
C PRO A 214 -10.59 7.35 -17.34
N GLU A 215 -11.10 8.12 -18.30
CA GLU A 215 -12.34 7.81 -19.03
C GLU A 215 -12.23 6.58 -19.95
N ASP A 216 -11.01 6.22 -20.34
CA ASP A 216 -10.73 5.09 -21.23
C ASP A 216 -10.28 3.83 -20.50
N ILE A 217 -9.86 3.94 -19.23
CA ILE A 217 -9.38 2.80 -18.43
C ILE A 217 -10.44 1.69 -18.33
N LEU A 218 -11.72 2.03 -18.13
CA LEU A 218 -12.76 0.99 -18.07
C LEU A 218 -12.88 0.21 -19.37
N LYS A 219 -12.75 0.87 -20.53
CA LYS A 219 -12.82 0.21 -21.84
C LYS A 219 -11.62 -0.72 -22.04
N ALA A 220 -10.42 -0.27 -21.63
CA ALA A 220 -9.21 -1.07 -21.67
C ALA A 220 -9.33 -2.33 -20.79
N VAL A 221 -9.79 -2.17 -19.54
CA VAL A 221 -9.97 -3.30 -18.61
C VAL A 221 -11.05 -4.27 -19.10
N ASP A 222 -12.15 -3.78 -19.69
CA ASP A 222 -13.17 -4.62 -20.33
C ASP A 222 -12.65 -5.39 -21.56
N TYR A 223 -11.67 -4.84 -22.28
CA TYR A 223 -11.01 -5.50 -23.39
C TYR A 223 -10.08 -6.62 -22.89
N ILE A 224 -9.23 -6.32 -21.90
CA ILE A 224 -8.25 -7.27 -21.32
C ILE A 224 -8.97 -8.40 -20.58
N PHE A 225 -10.03 -8.09 -19.83
CA PHE A 225 -10.79 -9.06 -19.05
C PHE A 225 -12.25 -9.15 -19.52
N PRO A 226 -12.51 -9.82 -20.65
CA PRO A 226 -13.86 -9.92 -21.21
C PRO A 226 -14.78 -10.76 -20.32
N GLY A 227 -16.07 -10.44 -20.34
CA GLY A 227 -17.11 -11.24 -19.68
C GLY A 227 -17.34 -10.95 -18.18
N GLN A 228 -16.65 -9.97 -17.59
CA GLN A 228 -16.78 -9.62 -16.16
C GLN A 228 -17.06 -8.12 -15.89
N LYS A 229 -17.91 -7.49 -16.72
CA LYS A 229 -18.19 -6.04 -16.71
C LYS A 229 -18.43 -5.40 -15.34
N LYS A 230 -19.22 -6.05 -14.46
CA LYS A 230 -19.48 -5.51 -13.11
C LYS A 230 -18.20 -5.47 -12.28
N MET A 231 -17.42 -6.55 -12.31
CA MET A 231 -16.15 -6.64 -11.59
C MET A 231 -15.15 -5.61 -12.10
N ASN A 232 -15.04 -5.46 -13.42
CA ASN A 232 -14.18 -4.46 -14.05
C ASN A 232 -14.59 -3.04 -13.63
N LYS A 233 -15.89 -2.72 -13.67
CA LYS A 233 -16.39 -1.42 -13.20
C LYS A 233 -16.03 -1.15 -11.73
N ASP A 234 -16.25 -2.12 -10.86
CA ASP A 234 -15.96 -2.00 -9.42
C ASP A 234 -14.45 -1.86 -9.17
N ALA A 235 -13.62 -2.58 -9.93
CA ALA A 235 -12.16 -2.53 -9.84
C ALA A 235 -11.61 -1.19 -10.36
N VAL A 236 -12.10 -0.72 -11.51
CA VAL A 236 -11.68 0.56 -12.11
C VAL A 236 -12.07 1.72 -11.21
N GLN A 237 -13.31 1.77 -10.72
CA GLN A 237 -13.72 2.82 -9.79
C GLN A 237 -12.77 2.92 -8.60
N ARG A 238 -12.42 1.77 -8.01
CA ARG A 238 -11.53 1.72 -6.85
C ARG A 238 -10.07 2.02 -7.20
N GLY A 239 -9.58 1.58 -8.35
CA GLY A 239 -8.21 1.86 -8.81
C GLY A 239 -8.02 3.32 -9.19
N LEU A 240 -9.08 4.01 -9.63
CA LEU A 240 -9.05 5.44 -9.96
C LEU A 240 -9.11 6.35 -8.74
N ASP A 241 -9.56 5.86 -7.58
CA ASP A 241 -9.61 6.61 -6.32
C ASP A 241 -8.20 6.81 -5.69
N LEU A 242 -7.12 6.58 -6.43
CA LEU A 242 -5.76 6.87 -6.00
C LEU A 242 -5.52 8.38 -5.82
N ASN A 243 -4.68 8.74 -4.84
CA ASN A 243 -4.39 10.13 -4.53
C ASN A 243 -3.77 10.83 -5.76
N GLU A 244 -4.43 11.87 -6.26
CA GLU A 244 -3.98 12.64 -7.44
C GLU A 244 -2.56 13.20 -7.28
N LEU A 245 -2.18 13.61 -6.06
CA LEU A 245 -0.83 14.07 -5.76
C LEU A 245 0.22 12.97 -5.98
N PHE A 246 -0.14 11.72 -5.68
CA PHE A 246 0.71 10.56 -5.89
C PHE A 246 0.83 10.23 -7.39
N THR A 247 -0.31 10.12 -8.08
CA THR A 247 -0.37 9.63 -9.47
C THR A 247 0.16 10.63 -10.49
N ARG A 248 -0.07 11.94 -10.30
CA ARG A 248 0.31 12.97 -11.29
C ARG A 248 1.62 13.69 -11.01
N VAL A 249 1.94 13.88 -9.74
CA VAL A 249 3.03 14.79 -9.34
C VAL A 249 4.18 13.99 -8.76
N THR A 250 3.92 13.16 -7.76
CA THR A 250 5.00 12.51 -7.00
C THR A 250 5.64 11.38 -7.80
N ASN A 251 4.87 10.43 -8.33
CA ASN A 251 5.44 9.26 -9.00
C ASN A 251 6.22 9.63 -10.29
N PRO A 252 5.66 10.39 -11.27
CA PRO A 252 6.41 10.71 -12.49
C PRO A 252 7.65 11.58 -12.25
N GLN A 253 7.54 12.61 -11.40
CA GLN A 253 8.68 13.49 -11.11
C GLN A 253 9.78 12.78 -10.32
N TRP A 254 9.39 11.90 -9.38
CA TRP A 254 10.34 11.10 -8.63
C TRP A 254 11.09 10.14 -9.56
N GLN A 255 10.37 9.46 -10.47
CA GLN A 255 10.98 8.56 -11.45
C GLN A 255 11.98 9.30 -12.34
N ASP A 256 11.59 10.42 -12.95
CA ASP A 256 12.48 11.21 -13.80
C ASP A 256 13.77 11.62 -13.06
N ARG A 257 13.63 12.01 -11.80
CA ARG A 257 14.77 12.48 -10.99
C ARG A 257 15.67 11.36 -10.48
N TYR A 258 15.12 10.19 -10.15
CA TYR A 258 15.81 9.18 -9.35
C TYR A 258 15.96 7.82 -10.01
N TRP A 259 15.47 7.63 -11.24
CA TRP A 259 15.47 6.32 -11.90
C TRP A 259 16.85 5.65 -11.96
N LYS A 260 17.93 6.40 -12.22
CA LYS A 260 19.29 5.83 -12.29
C LYS A 260 19.74 5.23 -10.96
N SER A 261 19.53 5.98 -9.87
CA SER A 261 19.89 5.50 -8.52
C SER A 261 18.99 4.35 -8.08
N ALA A 262 17.71 4.39 -8.44
CA ALA A 262 16.77 3.30 -8.21
C ALA A 262 17.20 2.02 -8.95
N LEU A 263 17.56 2.14 -10.23
CA LEU A 263 18.03 1.05 -11.07
C LEU A 263 19.31 0.43 -10.51
N GLU A 264 20.31 1.23 -10.14
CA GLU A 264 21.55 0.73 -9.52
C GLU A 264 21.28 -0.08 -8.23
N LYS A 265 20.39 0.43 -7.37
CA LYS A 265 20.02 -0.23 -6.12
C LYS A 265 19.27 -1.54 -6.36
N LEU A 266 18.33 -1.58 -7.29
CA LEU A 266 17.60 -2.80 -7.64
C LEU A 266 18.53 -3.82 -8.33
N LEU A 267 19.37 -3.41 -9.27
CA LEU A 267 20.36 -4.32 -9.89
C LEU A 267 21.30 -4.93 -8.85
N LYS A 268 21.70 -4.15 -7.84
CA LYS A 268 22.48 -4.66 -6.71
C LYS A 268 21.68 -5.68 -5.89
N MET A 269 20.39 -5.44 -5.65
CA MET A 269 19.49 -6.36 -4.94
C MET A 269 19.34 -7.69 -5.69
N HIS A 270 19.24 -7.65 -7.03
CA HIS A 270 19.11 -8.83 -7.88
C HIS A 270 20.44 -9.45 -8.34
N LYS A 271 21.57 -9.07 -7.71
CA LYS A 271 22.88 -9.59 -8.10
C LYS A 271 22.91 -11.11 -7.98
N GLY A 272 23.16 -11.80 -9.09
CA GLY A 272 23.19 -13.27 -9.15
C GLY A 272 21.82 -13.93 -9.37
N SER A 273 20.77 -13.15 -9.65
CA SER A 273 19.51 -13.70 -10.15
C SER A 273 19.73 -14.51 -11.42
N LYS A 274 18.98 -15.61 -11.55
CA LYS A 274 18.96 -16.46 -12.74
C LYS A 274 17.83 -16.09 -13.72
N PHE A 275 16.96 -15.18 -13.32
CA PHE A 275 15.88 -14.70 -14.17
C PHE A 275 16.39 -13.61 -15.11
N GLU A 276 15.85 -13.61 -16.33
CA GLU A 276 16.05 -12.52 -17.27
C GLU A 276 15.39 -11.24 -16.76
N PRO A 277 15.88 -10.05 -17.20
CA PRO A 277 15.24 -8.80 -16.83
C PRO A 277 13.77 -8.77 -17.28
N PHE A 278 12.92 -8.21 -16.42
CA PHE A 278 11.49 -8.16 -16.65
C PHE A 278 11.11 -6.95 -17.49
N TYR A 279 10.94 -7.18 -18.79
CA TYR A 279 10.40 -6.19 -19.71
C TYR A 279 8.89 -6.31 -19.75
N LEU A 280 8.20 -5.21 -19.45
CA LEU A 280 6.76 -5.14 -19.64
C LEU A 280 6.44 -4.84 -21.11
N ALA A 281 5.25 -5.23 -21.55
CA ALA A 281 4.75 -4.85 -22.87
C ALA A 281 4.74 -3.32 -23.05
N GLU A 282 5.07 -2.86 -24.27
CA GLU A 282 4.92 -1.45 -24.63
C GLU A 282 3.45 -1.06 -24.78
N ASP A 283 2.66 -1.98 -25.33
CA ASP A 283 1.20 -1.86 -25.33
C ASP A 283 0.66 -2.30 -23.97
N ALA A 284 0.12 -1.34 -23.22
CA ALA A 284 -0.46 -1.60 -21.90
C ALA A 284 -1.75 -2.44 -21.95
N LEU A 285 -2.23 -2.80 -23.15
CA LEU A 285 -3.32 -3.76 -23.34
C LEU A 285 -2.85 -5.22 -23.41
N ASP A 286 -1.55 -5.48 -23.52
CA ASP A 286 -0.95 -6.82 -23.69
C ASP A 286 -0.19 -7.30 -22.44
N LEU A 287 -0.89 -7.37 -21.30
CA LEU A 287 -0.29 -7.63 -19.97
C LEU A 287 -0.29 -9.12 -19.56
N GLU A 288 -0.26 -10.06 -20.50
CA GLU A 288 -0.45 -11.50 -20.18
C GLU A 288 0.62 -12.04 -19.22
N GLY A 289 1.91 -11.77 -19.47
CA GLY A 289 3.02 -12.26 -18.64
C GLY A 289 3.10 -11.56 -17.28
N GLU A 290 2.69 -10.29 -17.24
CA GLU A 290 2.57 -9.48 -16.04
C GLU A 290 1.55 -10.07 -15.06
N PHE A 291 0.44 -10.60 -15.58
CA PHE A 291 -0.58 -11.23 -14.75
C PHE A 291 -0.11 -12.55 -14.13
N GLU A 292 0.75 -13.31 -14.80
CA GLU A 292 1.36 -14.51 -14.21
C GLU A 292 2.24 -14.16 -13.00
N ILE A 293 3.02 -13.07 -13.11
CA ILE A 293 3.84 -12.57 -11.99
C ILE A 293 2.95 -12.06 -10.86
N ALA A 294 1.87 -11.35 -11.18
CA ALA A 294 0.91 -10.88 -10.17
C ALA A 294 0.28 -12.06 -9.41
N GLU A 295 -0.13 -13.12 -10.11
CA GLU A 295 -0.65 -14.34 -9.48
C GLU A 295 0.38 -15.01 -8.57
N GLN A 296 1.67 -15.05 -8.95
CA GLN A 296 2.74 -15.57 -8.09
C GLN A 296 2.90 -14.73 -6.81
N VAL A 297 2.75 -13.41 -6.91
CA VAL A 297 2.75 -12.51 -5.75
C VAL A 297 1.52 -12.79 -4.87
N PHE A 298 0.34 -12.97 -5.45
CA PHE A 298 -0.88 -13.31 -4.70
C PHE A 298 -0.75 -14.67 -4.01
N ASP A 299 -0.17 -15.68 -4.67
CA ASP A 299 0.17 -16.97 -4.10
C ASP A 299 1.11 -16.82 -2.90
N PHE A 300 2.18 -16.02 -3.03
CA PHE A 300 3.13 -15.75 -1.94
C PHE A 300 2.41 -15.22 -0.70
N TYR A 301 1.51 -14.25 -0.88
CA TYR A 301 0.73 -13.65 0.21
C TYR A 301 -0.46 -14.50 0.68
N GLY A 302 -0.74 -15.62 0.01
CA GLY A 302 -1.86 -16.51 0.33
C GLY A 302 -3.24 -15.94 0.01
N ILE A 303 -3.32 -14.91 -0.84
CA ILE A 303 -4.56 -14.29 -1.31
C ILE A 303 -5.14 -15.10 -2.45
#